data_AF-E8NGN2-F1
#
_entry.id   AF-E8NGN2-F1
#
_cell.length_a   1.000
_cell.length_b   1.000
_cell.length_c   1.000
_cell.angle_alpha   90.00
_cell.angle_beta   90.00
_cell.angle_gamma   90.00
#
_symmetry.space_group_name_H-M   'P 1'
#
loop_
_entity.id
_entity.type
_entity.pdbx_description
1 polymer ?
#
loop_
_entity_poly.entity_id
_entity_poly.type
_entity_poly.pdbx_seq_one_letter_code
_entity_poly.pdbx_strand_id
1 'polypeptide(L)'
;MQEDSGRITYGPDAWQELTNPNDLGGTSRFRTTPGWAEIQFTGSAIEWIGRKSPRSGIARVLIDGAETERVDRYAAADQYQQQLLGPASDPAGFGTHTLRIEWTSDANASTSAVRSIHVDAFKVLDFSALEGQPISLVTPAQSDTYAKRSGVTVSWPKADSAVKYNVYRSSSGQPRALARVVGGSNNTAWLDSGLEFGRSYQYDVTAVSKDGTESQPSSRVSYQQPYLQPRATDVSECPAPTVTVTDTASATAAIASAQPGTTIRLADGVYGPLVVNDKHGTAEQRISICGTRDAIIRPFPDTFNMVDGIGVRVQGSSFITLNGFTIQNAQKGVALASTSDSRVYGLRVTNTSQGGIYAQTGSSDNLIAANQISHTGLDESIPKGGIWHQDGRYGEGIYVGNSQGNDTCEPNCAPDASDRNVIIWNTITDVTAEGIEAKEQSTGGLIYNNTVAFSSTHQAAIYSALQIKGDGYLVYRNNITSGLKYGIRSVTTQVGDRDWGYDNVFASNTITLTSEIDPAEYGFLQNYGTANVFGCDNTLDSSPSVPLVASPTVCEP
;
A
#
# COMPACT_ATOMS: atom_id res chain seq x y z
N MET A 1 5.85 -0.77 -42.60
CA MET A 1 6.43 -0.30 -43.87
C MET A 1 6.50 -1.50 -44.79
N GLN A 2 5.88 -1.43 -45.96
CA GLN A 2 5.90 -2.51 -46.95
C GLN A 2 7.17 -2.43 -47.80
N GLU A 3 7.45 -3.47 -48.57
CA GLU A 3 8.64 -3.65 -49.41
C GLU A 3 8.79 -2.56 -50.49
N ASP A 4 7.69 -1.91 -50.88
CA ASP A 4 7.62 -0.85 -51.86
C ASP A 4 7.94 0.54 -51.26
N SER A 5 8.14 0.60 -49.94
CA SER A 5 8.47 1.84 -49.25
C SER A 5 9.75 2.47 -49.80
N GLY A 6 9.68 3.75 -50.17
CA GLY A 6 10.86 4.52 -50.62
C GLY A 6 11.97 4.69 -49.56
N ARG A 7 11.78 4.17 -48.34
CA ARG A 7 12.81 4.08 -47.29
C ARG A 7 13.70 2.83 -47.43
N ILE A 8 13.30 1.87 -48.26
CA ILE A 8 14.05 0.64 -48.50
C ILE A 8 14.89 0.82 -49.74
N THR A 9 16.18 0.54 -49.60
CA THR A 9 17.13 0.47 -50.71
C THR A 9 17.49 -0.99 -50.95
N TYR A 10 17.60 -1.35 -52.23
CA TYR A 10 17.88 -2.71 -52.67
C TYR A 10 19.15 -2.70 -53.51
N GLY A 11 20.07 -3.63 -53.26
CA GLY A 11 21.32 -3.70 -54.00
C GLY A 11 21.90 -5.10 -54.16
N PRO A 12 22.70 -5.35 -55.22
CA PRO A 12 22.71 -4.61 -56.48
C PRO A 12 21.35 -4.72 -57.21
N ASP A 13 21.19 -4.15 -58.39
CA ASP A 13 19.95 -4.26 -59.18
C ASP A 13 19.52 -5.74 -59.43
N ALA A 14 18.27 -5.94 -59.87
CA ALA A 14 17.61 -7.23 -60.14
C ALA A 14 16.82 -7.89 -58.99
N TRP A 15 16.29 -7.11 -58.04
CA TRP A 15 15.21 -7.57 -57.16
C TRP A 15 13.89 -7.68 -57.94
N GLN A 16 13.15 -8.77 -57.72
CA GLN A 16 11.89 -9.04 -58.39
C GLN A 16 10.72 -8.79 -57.44
N GLU A 17 9.70 -8.10 -57.93
CA GLU A 17 8.42 -7.96 -57.24
C GLU A 17 7.54 -9.17 -57.50
N LEU A 18 6.77 -9.57 -56.49
CA LEU A 18 5.85 -10.69 -56.54
C LEU A 18 4.51 -10.26 -55.95
N THR A 19 3.45 -10.27 -56.76
CA THR A 19 2.09 -10.03 -56.29
C THR A 19 1.50 -11.33 -55.70
N ASN A 20 1.09 -11.29 -54.44
CA ASN A 20 0.39 -12.39 -53.78
C ASN A 20 -0.48 -11.83 -52.64
N PRO A 21 -1.79 -12.10 -52.62
CA PRO A 21 -2.71 -11.55 -51.61
C PRO A 21 -2.42 -12.03 -50.18
N ASN A 22 -1.60 -13.07 -49.99
CA ASN A 22 -1.20 -13.53 -48.66
C ASN A 22 -0.03 -12.73 -48.06
N ASP A 23 0.66 -11.89 -48.84
CA ASP A 23 1.66 -10.94 -48.29
C ASP A 23 0.98 -9.75 -47.61
N LEU A 24 1.72 -9.08 -46.72
CA LEU A 24 1.22 -7.89 -46.05
C LEU A 24 1.15 -6.71 -47.03
N GLY A 25 -0.04 -6.43 -47.56
CA GLY A 25 -0.25 -5.40 -48.58
C GLY A 25 -0.40 -5.95 -50.00
N GLY A 26 -0.24 -7.27 -50.18
CA GLY A 26 -0.51 -7.98 -51.42
C GLY A 26 0.68 -8.10 -52.38
N THR A 27 1.84 -7.57 -52.01
CA THR A 27 3.09 -7.65 -52.78
C THR A 27 4.28 -7.92 -51.88
N SER A 28 5.38 -8.36 -52.48
CA SER A 28 6.66 -8.56 -51.81
C SER A 28 7.81 -8.51 -52.81
N ARG A 29 9.05 -8.39 -52.32
CA ARG A 29 10.26 -8.37 -53.14
C ARG A 29 11.18 -9.51 -52.78
N PHE A 30 11.75 -10.16 -53.79
CA PHE A 30 12.65 -11.28 -53.57
C PHE A 30 13.81 -11.29 -54.55
N ARG A 31 14.83 -12.07 -54.19
CA ARG A 31 16.00 -12.31 -55.02
C ARG A 31 16.56 -13.71 -54.77
N THR A 32 17.12 -14.35 -55.78
CA THR A 32 17.71 -15.71 -55.71
C THR A 32 19.24 -15.77 -55.87
N THR A 33 19.89 -14.61 -55.88
CA THR A 33 21.34 -14.41 -56.08
C THR A 33 21.86 -13.42 -55.02
N PRO A 34 23.21 -13.29 -54.83
CA PRO A 34 23.76 -12.34 -53.88
C PRO A 34 23.20 -10.92 -54.01
N GLY A 35 22.75 -10.37 -52.89
CA GLY A 35 22.17 -9.03 -52.79
C GLY A 35 21.66 -8.75 -51.38
N TRP A 36 21.17 -7.54 -51.17
CA TRP A 36 20.75 -7.03 -49.87
C TRP A 36 19.57 -6.07 -50.02
N ALA A 37 18.80 -5.97 -48.93
CA ALA A 37 17.78 -4.94 -48.73
C ALA A 37 18.13 -4.19 -47.43
N GLU A 38 18.11 -2.87 -47.48
CA GLU A 38 18.51 -2.02 -46.35
C GLU A 38 17.44 -0.95 -46.12
N ILE A 39 17.05 -0.76 -44.86
CA ILE A 39 16.06 0.22 -44.45
C ILE A 39 16.62 1.07 -43.31
N GLN A 40 16.51 2.39 -43.47
CA GLN A 40 16.68 3.32 -42.36
C GLN A 40 15.34 3.50 -41.64
N PHE A 41 15.35 3.39 -40.32
CA PHE A 41 14.16 3.60 -39.49
C PHE A 41 14.48 4.46 -38.28
N THR A 42 13.47 5.15 -37.77
CA THR A 42 13.52 5.79 -36.45
C THR A 42 12.56 5.06 -35.54
N GLY A 43 13.07 4.50 -34.45
CA GLY A 43 12.29 3.67 -33.53
C GLY A 43 13.20 2.97 -32.54
N SER A 44 12.60 2.28 -31.59
CA SER A 44 13.28 1.52 -30.53
C SER A 44 13.66 0.11 -30.98
N ALA A 45 12.91 -0.45 -31.92
CA ALA A 45 13.23 -1.74 -32.52
C ALA A 45 12.54 -1.91 -33.88
N ILE A 46 12.94 -2.95 -34.62
CA ILE A 46 12.37 -3.28 -35.93
C ILE A 46 12.22 -4.78 -36.11
N GLU A 47 11.05 -5.21 -36.57
CA GLU A 47 10.75 -6.58 -36.99
C GLU A 47 10.85 -6.70 -38.50
N TRP A 48 11.39 -7.83 -38.97
CA TRP A 48 11.31 -8.23 -40.37
C TRP A 48 10.21 -9.27 -40.54
N ILE A 49 9.24 -8.93 -41.38
CA ILE A 49 8.13 -9.79 -41.78
C ILE A 49 8.41 -10.29 -43.19
N GLY A 50 8.20 -11.58 -43.41
CA GLY A 50 8.34 -12.18 -44.73
C GLY A 50 7.91 -13.62 -44.79
N ARG A 51 8.29 -14.28 -45.87
CA ARG A 51 7.90 -15.65 -46.13
C ARG A 51 8.94 -16.65 -45.68
N LYS A 52 8.47 -17.78 -45.16
CA LYS A 52 9.24 -19.02 -45.08
C LYS A 52 8.82 -19.94 -46.22
N SER A 53 9.76 -20.65 -46.85
CA SER A 53 9.47 -21.58 -47.95
C SER A 53 10.57 -22.62 -48.16
N PRO A 54 10.34 -23.67 -48.98
CA PRO A 54 11.38 -24.65 -49.30
C PRO A 54 12.58 -24.07 -50.05
N ARG A 55 12.43 -22.86 -50.64
CA ARG A 55 13.46 -22.14 -51.39
C ARG A 55 14.11 -21.04 -50.57
N SER A 56 13.65 -20.78 -49.36
CA SER A 56 14.21 -19.72 -48.53
C SER A 56 15.49 -20.21 -47.88
N GLY A 57 16.62 -19.54 -48.17
CA GLY A 57 17.90 -19.82 -47.53
C GLY A 57 18.05 -19.11 -46.19
N ILE A 58 19.24 -19.19 -45.61
CA ILE A 58 19.60 -18.45 -44.39
C ILE A 58 20.03 -17.04 -44.78
N ALA A 59 19.42 -16.02 -44.18
CA ALA A 59 19.78 -14.62 -44.41
C ALA A 59 20.68 -14.10 -43.28
N ARG A 60 21.62 -13.22 -43.62
CA ARG A 60 22.44 -12.51 -42.64
C ARG A 60 21.76 -11.18 -42.34
N VAL A 61 21.62 -10.85 -41.06
CA VAL A 61 20.97 -9.63 -40.61
C VAL A 61 21.99 -8.75 -39.90
N LEU A 62 22.02 -7.47 -40.26
CA LEU A 62 22.85 -6.47 -39.61
C LEU A 62 21.99 -5.31 -39.10
N ILE A 63 22.29 -4.84 -37.89
CA ILE A 63 21.77 -3.59 -37.32
C ILE A 63 22.94 -2.66 -37.13
N ASP A 64 22.82 -1.44 -37.66
CA ASP A 64 23.86 -0.40 -37.58
C ASP A 64 25.25 -0.91 -38.02
N GLY A 65 25.24 -1.82 -39.00
CA GLY A 65 26.43 -2.45 -39.57
C GLY A 65 27.01 -3.63 -38.78
N ALA A 66 26.48 -3.96 -37.60
CA ALA A 66 26.86 -5.14 -36.82
C ALA A 66 25.94 -6.32 -37.14
N GLU A 67 26.51 -7.49 -37.42
CA GLU A 67 25.73 -8.72 -37.61
C GLU A 67 25.07 -9.14 -36.29
N THR A 68 23.73 -9.14 -36.27
CA THR A 68 22.95 -9.50 -35.08
C THR A 68 22.52 -10.95 -35.09
N GLU A 69 22.11 -11.48 -36.25
CA GLU A 69 21.57 -12.82 -36.37
C GLU A 69 21.71 -13.40 -37.79
N ARG A 70 21.66 -14.73 -37.87
CA ARG A 70 21.46 -15.49 -39.11
C ARG A 70 20.12 -16.20 -39.07
N VAL A 71 19.20 -15.76 -39.92
CA VAL A 71 17.81 -16.21 -39.89
C VAL A 71 17.60 -17.34 -40.87
N ASP A 72 17.28 -18.54 -40.37
CA ASP A 72 16.80 -19.65 -41.22
C ASP A 72 15.31 -19.50 -41.53
N ARG A 73 15.03 -19.36 -42.83
CA ARG A 73 13.70 -19.06 -43.35
C ARG A 73 13.07 -20.26 -44.05
N TYR A 74 13.64 -21.44 -43.91
CA TYR A 74 13.07 -22.65 -44.47
C TYR A 74 11.74 -23.02 -43.80
N ALA A 75 10.78 -23.46 -44.62
CA ALA A 75 9.61 -24.22 -44.22
C ALA A 75 9.27 -25.23 -45.32
N ALA A 76 8.67 -26.37 -44.99
CA ALA A 76 8.31 -27.40 -45.96
C ALA A 76 7.22 -26.97 -46.96
N ALA A 77 6.47 -25.91 -46.63
CA ALA A 77 5.49 -25.25 -47.48
C ALA A 77 5.60 -23.73 -47.28
N ASP A 78 5.04 -22.95 -48.21
CA ASP A 78 5.01 -21.50 -48.10
C ASP A 78 4.20 -21.07 -46.87
N GLN A 79 4.83 -20.28 -46.00
CA GLN A 79 4.21 -19.62 -44.85
C GLN A 79 4.41 -18.11 -45.02
N TYR A 80 3.31 -17.36 -44.98
CA TYR A 80 3.29 -15.92 -45.27
C TYR A 80 3.22 -15.10 -43.99
N GLN A 81 3.64 -13.83 -44.04
CA GLN A 81 3.57 -12.89 -42.90
C GLN A 81 4.25 -13.42 -41.62
N GLN A 82 5.32 -14.19 -41.78
CA GLN A 82 6.08 -14.73 -40.66
C GLN A 82 7.00 -13.64 -40.10
N GLN A 83 7.09 -13.54 -38.78
CA GLN A 83 8.13 -12.78 -38.10
C GLN A 83 9.45 -13.52 -38.29
N LEU A 84 10.23 -13.09 -39.28
CA LEU A 84 11.51 -13.71 -39.65
C LEU A 84 12.62 -13.22 -38.73
N LEU A 85 12.54 -11.95 -38.31
CA LEU A 85 13.37 -11.38 -37.26
C LEU A 85 12.42 -10.83 -36.20
N GLY A 86 12.49 -11.40 -34.99
CA GLY A 86 11.97 -10.75 -33.78
C GLY A 86 12.71 -9.44 -33.55
N PRO A 87 12.10 -8.42 -32.93
CA PRO A 87 12.65 -7.07 -33.00
C PRO A 87 14.14 -7.09 -32.70
N ALA A 88 14.92 -6.65 -33.68
CA ALA A 88 16.34 -6.90 -33.69
C ALA A 88 16.93 -6.40 -32.37
N SER A 89 17.67 -7.27 -31.68
CA SER A 89 18.10 -7.05 -30.31
C SER A 89 18.86 -5.73 -30.19
N ASP A 90 18.14 -4.73 -29.67
CA ASP A 90 18.62 -3.50 -29.08
C ASP A 90 19.57 -2.67 -29.95
N PRO A 91 19.04 -1.85 -30.88
CA PRO A 91 19.79 -0.74 -31.44
C PRO A 91 20.04 0.36 -30.37
N ALA A 92 20.69 0.09 -29.25
CA ALA A 92 21.01 1.06 -28.19
C ALA A 92 19.83 1.96 -27.70
N GLY A 93 18.57 1.53 -27.86
CA GLY A 93 17.34 2.29 -27.56
C GLY A 93 16.73 3.05 -28.74
N PHE A 94 15.81 3.99 -28.45
CA PHE A 94 15.17 4.81 -29.49
C PHE A 94 16.18 5.72 -30.21
N GLY A 95 16.24 5.58 -31.52
CA GLY A 95 17.09 6.42 -32.35
C GLY A 95 16.83 6.19 -33.84
N THR A 96 17.72 6.74 -34.66
CA THR A 96 17.77 6.43 -36.09
C THR A 96 18.77 5.31 -36.31
N HIS A 97 18.29 4.23 -36.93
CA HIS A 97 19.02 2.99 -37.12
C HIS A 97 18.89 2.50 -38.55
N THR A 98 19.75 1.55 -38.89
CA THR A 98 19.73 0.88 -40.19
C THR A 98 19.65 -0.63 -40.00
N LEU A 99 18.64 -1.24 -40.60
CA LEU A 99 18.53 -2.70 -40.73
C LEU A 99 18.93 -3.09 -42.16
N ARG A 100 19.88 -4.01 -42.27
CA ARG A 100 20.31 -4.59 -43.53
C ARG A 100 20.14 -6.11 -43.50
N ILE A 101 19.48 -6.63 -44.52
CA ILE A 101 19.28 -8.07 -44.70
C ILE A 101 20.04 -8.47 -45.96
N GLU A 102 21.00 -9.37 -45.80
CA GLU A 102 21.86 -9.86 -46.87
C GLU A 102 21.54 -11.32 -47.22
N TRP A 103 21.46 -11.58 -48.52
CA TRP A 103 21.43 -12.94 -49.04
C TRP A 103 22.74 -13.66 -48.70
N THR A 104 22.66 -14.94 -48.36
CA THR A 104 23.83 -15.81 -48.23
C THR A 104 23.63 -17.09 -49.04
N SER A 105 24.72 -17.81 -49.28
CA SER A 105 24.66 -19.16 -49.85
C SER A 105 24.25 -20.22 -48.82
N ASP A 106 24.09 -19.85 -47.55
CA ASP A 106 23.88 -20.79 -46.46
C ASP A 106 22.44 -21.30 -46.43
N ALA A 107 22.29 -22.56 -46.05
CA ALA A 107 21.00 -23.24 -46.02
C ALA A 107 21.05 -24.46 -45.12
N ASN A 108 19.89 -24.86 -44.59
CA ASN A 108 19.77 -26.16 -43.94
C ASN A 108 19.69 -27.29 -44.99
N ALA A 109 19.88 -28.52 -44.52
CA ALA A 109 19.91 -29.72 -45.37
C ALA A 109 18.60 -29.98 -46.14
N SER A 110 17.47 -29.44 -45.67
CA SER A 110 16.16 -29.63 -46.29
C SER A 110 15.80 -28.54 -47.29
N THR A 111 16.61 -27.49 -47.41
CA THR A 111 16.35 -26.39 -48.33
C THR A 111 16.63 -26.82 -49.77
N SER A 112 15.69 -26.57 -50.68
CA SER A 112 15.83 -26.86 -52.12
C SER A 112 17.02 -26.13 -52.75
N ALA A 113 17.52 -26.59 -53.90
CA ALA A 113 18.70 -26.05 -54.58
C ALA A 113 18.66 -24.53 -54.93
N VAL A 114 17.49 -23.89 -54.90
CA VAL A 114 17.34 -22.44 -55.09
C VAL A 114 17.25 -21.74 -53.74
N ARG A 115 18.06 -20.70 -53.52
CA ARG A 115 18.06 -19.90 -52.29
C ARG A 115 17.56 -18.49 -52.55
N SER A 116 16.40 -18.15 -51.99
CA SER A 116 15.86 -16.79 -52.03
C SER A 116 16.06 -16.03 -50.73
N ILE A 117 16.21 -14.70 -50.86
CA ILE A 117 15.93 -13.68 -49.84
C ILE A 117 14.60 -13.01 -50.20
N HIS A 118 13.77 -12.70 -49.22
CA HIS A 118 12.40 -12.20 -49.42
C HIS A 118 12.04 -11.14 -48.40
N VAL A 119 11.61 -9.96 -48.85
CA VAL A 119 11.18 -8.83 -48.03
C VAL A 119 9.70 -8.62 -48.34
N ASP A 120 8.86 -8.73 -47.30
CA ASP A 120 7.43 -8.42 -47.36
C ASP A 120 7.22 -7.09 -46.64
N ALA A 121 7.49 -7.04 -45.33
CA ALA A 121 7.33 -5.80 -44.58
C ALA A 121 8.31 -5.67 -43.41
N PHE A 122 8.36 -4.46 -42.88
CA PHE A 122 9.01 -4.12 -41.63
C PHE A 122 8.02 -3.47 -40.68
N LYS A 123 8.04 -3.88 -39.41
CA LYS A 123 7.27 -3.25 -38.33
C LYS A 123 8.25 -2.59 -37.37
N VAL A 124 8.15 -1.27 -37.23
CA VAL A 124 8.98 -0.50 -36.29
C VAL A 124 8.21 -0.36 -34.99
N LEU A 125 8.89 -0.62 -33.88
CA LEU A 125 8.38 -0.39 -32.54
C LEU A 125 8.86 0.98 -32.06
N ASP A 126 7.94 1.72 -31.46
CA ASP A 126 8.19 3.04 -30.88
C ASP A 126 7.86 3.02 -29.38
N PHE A 127 8.91 3.19 -28.57
CA PHE A 127 8.84 3.37 -27.13
C PHE A 127 9.44 4.72 -26.69
N SER A 128 9.62 5.67 -27.62
CA SER A 128 10.29 6.97 -27.39
C SER A 128 9.72 7.79 -26.24
N ALA A 129 8.40 7.68 -26.02
CA ALA A 129 7.73 8.35 -24.92
C ALA A 129 8.29 7.92 -23.55
N LEU A 130 8.83 6.70 -23.45
CA LEU A 130 9.31 6.12 -22.20
C LEU A 130 10.84 6.00 -22.14
N GLU A 131 11.49 5.55 -23.22
CA GLU A 131 12.92 5.24 -23.23
C GLU A 131 13.79 6.47 -22.90
N GLY A 132 14.58 6.36 -21.83
CA GLY A 132 15.40 7.46 -21.33
C GLY A 132 14.62 8.67 -20.81
N GLN A 133 13.29 8.68 -20.88
CA GLN A 133 12.45 9.79 -20.41
C GLN A 133 12.20 9.69 -18.90
N PRO A 134 12.07 10.81 -18.18
CA PRO A 134 11.73 10.78 -16.76
C PRO A 134 10.29 10.27 -16.57
N ILE A 135 10.10 9.41 -15.58
CA ILE A 135 8.77 9.09 -15.04
C ILE A 135 8.43 10.05 -13.91
N SER A 136 7.15 10.11 -13.54
CA SER A 136 6.65 10.97 -12.49
C SER A 136 6.40 10.19 -11.20
N LEU A 137 6.80 10.77 -10.08
CA LEU A 137 6.50 10.25 -8.75
C LEU A 137 5.58 11.24 -8.05
N VAL A 138 4.37 10.79 -7.73
CA VAL A 138 3.38 11.57 -7.01
C VAL A 138 3.19 10.91 -5.66
N THR A 139 3.59 11.59 -4.59
CA THR A 139 3.19 11.16 -3.25
C THR A 139 1.68 11.28 -3.13
N PRO A 140 0.99 10.32 -2.50
CA PRO A 140 -0.39 10.53 -2.05
C PRO A 140 -0.47 11.90 -1.36
N ALA A 141 -1.51 12.70 -1.66
CA ALA A 141 -1.60 14.10 -1.28
C ALA A 141 -1.06 14.34 0.15
N GLN A 142 0.03 15.09 0.24
CA GLN A 142 0.62 15.52 1.50
C GLN A 142 -0.43 16.36 2.22
N SER A 143 -0.86 15.92 3.40
CA SER A 143 -1.47 16.82 4.37
C SER A 143 -0.34 17.38 5.22
N ASP A 144 -0.27 18.70 5.30
CA ASP A 144 0.87 19.59 5.62
C ASP A 144 1.74 19.30 6.87
N THR A 145 1.62 18.17 7.53
CA THR A 145 2.40 17.90 8.75
C THR A 145 3.11 16.55 8.82
N TYR A 146 2.66 15.45 8.18
CA TYR A 146 3.33 14.14 8.34
C TYR A 146 3.09 13.18 7.15
N ALA A 147 3.99 12.20 6.94
CA ALA A 147 3.73 11.09 6.02
C ALA A 147 2.64 10.16 6.60
N LYS A 148 1.39 10.48 6.26
CA LYS A 148 0.17 9.80 6.76
C LYS A 148 -0.15 8.52 5.99
N ARG A 149 0.52 8.26 4.87
CA ARG A 149 0.49 7.00 4.12
C ARG A 149 1.90 6.63 3.69
N SER A 150 2.20 5.34 3.69
CA SER A 150 3.41 4.85 3.06
C SER A 150 3.16 4.52 1.60
N GLY A 151 3.93 5.15 0.71
CA GLY A 151 3.89 4.84 -0.70
C GLY A 151 4.09 6.03 -1.63
N VAL A 152 4.22 5.71 -2.91
CA VAL A 152 4.36 6.68 -4.00
C VAL A 152 3.63 6.15 -5.23
N THR A 153 2.89 7.02 -5.91
CA THR A 153 2.36 6.72 -7.23
C THR A 153 3.44 6.95 -8.26
N VAL A 154 3.88 5.87 -8.91
CA VAL A 154 4.77 5.87 -10.06
C VAL A 154 3.90 6.00 -11.31
N SER A 155 4.10 7.03 -12.12
CA SER A 155 3.36 7.23 -13.37
C SER A 155 4.28 7.56 -14.54
N TRP A 156 3.87 7.14 -15.73
CA TRP A 156 4.67 7.27 -16.95
C TRP A 156 3.79 7.69 -18.13
N PRO A 157 4.37 8.23 -19.22
CA PRO A 157 3.63 8.46 -20.44
C PRO A 157 3.32 7.13 -21.15
N LYS A 158 2.21 7.11 -21.90
CA LYS A 158 1.86 5.97 -22.75
C LYS A 158 2.89 5.81 -23.86
N ALA A 159 3.39 4.59 -24.05
CA ALA A 159 4.23 4.24 -25.20
C ALA A 159 3.39 3.59 -26.30
N ASP A 160 3.59 3.99 -27.55
CA ASP A 160 2.71 3.65 -28.67
C ASP A 160 2.66 2.15 -28.97
N SER A 161 3.81 1.47 -28.87
CA SER A 161 3.91 0.05 -29.17
C SER A 161 3.66 -0.86 -27.95
N ALA A 162 3.32 -0.30 -26.79
CA ALA A 162 3.12 -1.06 -25.55
C ALA A 162 1.75 -1.74 -25.48
N VAL A 163 1.70 -2.96 -24.92
CA VAL A 163 0.47 -3.63 -24.46
C VAL A 163 0.42 -3.81 -22.94
N LYS A 164 1.58 -3.68 -22.27
CA LYS A 164 1.76 -3.71 -20.81
C LYS A 164 3.07 -2.99 -20.46
N TYR A 165 3.30 -2.77 -19.18
CA TYR A 165 4.50 -2.15 -18.64
C TYR A 165 5.09 -2.99 -17.51
N ASN A 166 6.41 -3.02 -17.39
CA ASN A 166 7.10 -3.58 -16.23
C ASN A 166 7.66 -2.42 -15.40
N VAL A 167 7.28 -2.35 -14.12
CA VAL A 167 7.82 -1.38 -13.16
C VAL A 167 8.90 -2.06 -12.34
N TYR A 168 10.09 -1.50 -12.37
CA TYR A 168 11.23 -1.97 -11.61
C TYR A 168 11.50 -1.05 -10.42
N ARG A 169 11.92 -1.67 -9.32
CA ARG A 169 12.24 -0.98 -8.08
C ARG A 169 13.58 -1.47 -7.55
N SER A 170 14.39 -0.55 -7.05
CA SER A 170 15.49 -0.85 -6.12
C SER A 170 15.28 -0.08 -4.84
N SER A 171 15.76 -0.61 -3.72
CA SER A 171 15.79 0.12 -2.45
C SER A 171 17.22 0.21 -1.93
N SER A 172 17.47 1.08 -0.96
CA SER A 172 18.80 1.24 -0.35
C SER A 172 19.40 -0.12 0.03
N GLY A 173 20.54 -0.48 -0.56
CA GLY A 173 21.25 -1.75 -0.32
C GLY A 173 20.64 -3.00 -0.99
N GLN A 174 19.63 -2.85 -1.85
CA GLN A 174 18.99 -3.97 -2.56
C GLN A 174 19.11 -3.80 -4.09
N PRO A 175 19.24 -4.89 -4.85
CA PRO A 175 19.32 -4.81 -6.31
C PRO A 175 17.99 -4.31 -6.91
N ARG A 176 18.06 -3.83 -8.15
CA ARG A 176 16.87 -3.58 -8.98
C ARG A 176 16.14 -4.90 -9.23
N ALA A 177 14.84 -4.94 -8.95
CA ALA A 177 13.98 -6.10 -9.18
C ALA A 177 12.69 -5.66 -9.85
N LEU A 178 12.04 -6.59 -10.58
CA LEU A 178 10.70 -6.38 -11.12
C LEU A 178 9.72 -6.28 -9.95
N ALA A 179 9.12 -5.11 -9.76
CA ALA A 179 8.18 -4.86 -8.68
C ALA A 179 6.73 -5.10 -9.11
N ARG A 180 6.36 -4.72 -10.34
CA ARG A 180 4.99 -4.88 -10.83
C ARG A 180 4.93 -5.04 -12.35
N VAL A 181 3.99 -5.86 -12.83
CA VAL A 181 3.55 -5.87 -14.22
C VAL A 181 2.19 -5.17 -14.30
N VAL A 182 2.08 -4.13 -15.12
CA VAL A 182 0.86 -3.36 -15.34
C VAL A 182 0.33 -3.67 -16.73
N GLY A 183 -0.73 -4.48 -16.80
CA GLY A 183 -1.37 -4.86 -18.07
C GLY A 183 -2.21 -3.74 -18.67
N GLY A 184 -2.28 -3.66 -19.99
CA GLY A 184 -3.08 -2.67 -20.73
C GLY A 184 -2.28 -1.43 -21.10
N SER A 185 -2.34 -1.03 -22.38
CA SER A 185 -1.53 0.08 -22.91
C SER A 185 -1.88 1.46 -22.35
N ASN A 186 -3.12 1.63 -21.85
CA ASN A 186 -3.60 2.87 -21.25
C ASN A 186 -3.38 2.93 -19.72
N ASN A 187 -2.90 1.86 -19.10
CA ASN A 187 -2.66 1.82 -17.66
C ASN A 187 -1.24 2.30 -17.38
N THR A 188 -1.09 3.58 -17.05
CA THR A 188 0.21 4.25 -16.97
C THR A 188 0.55 4.80 -15.58
N ALA A 189 -0.02 4.19 -14.55
CA ALA A 189 0.28 4.52 -13.16
C ALA A 189 0.16 3.30 -12.25
N TRP A 190 0.94 3.28 -11.18
CA TRP A 190 0.88 2.29 -10.11
C TRP A 190 1.21 2.94 -8.77
N LEU A 191 0.38 2.69 -7.76
CA LEU A 191 0.67 3.07 -6.37
C LEU A 191 1.53 1.98 -5.73
N ASP A 192 2.81 2.28 -5.51
CA ASP A 192 3.67 1.45 -4.67
C ASP A 192 3.42 1.80 -3.21
N SER A 193 2.58 1.02 -2.54
CA SER A 193 2.19 1.24 -1.13
C SER A 193 3.08 0.45 -0.17
N GLY A 194 3.04 0.78 1.12
CA GLY A 194 3.73 -0.02 2.14
C GLY A 194 5.25 0.10 2.14
N LEU A 195 5.80 1.17 1.56
CA LEU A 195 7.23 1.47 1.61
C LEU A 195 7.74 1.62 3.05
N GLU A 196 8.99 1.28 3.29
CA GLU A 196 9.59 1.45 4.60
C GLU A 196 9.83 2.93 4.87
N PHE A 197 9.30 3.45 5.98
CA PHE A 197 9.53 4.82 6.40
C PHE A 197 11.02 5.14 6.53
N GLY A 198 11.44 6.27 5.95
CA GLY A 198 12.84 6.70 5.96
C GLY A 198 13.75 5.99 4.94
N ARG A 199 13.22 5.06 4.13
CA ARG A 199 14.01 4.33 3.13
C ARG A 199 13.96 5.03 1.76
N SER A 200 15.09 5.02 1.06
CA SER A 200 15.15 5.48 -0.33
C SER A 200 14.84 4.33 -1.28
N TYR A 201 14.01 4.64 -2.27
CA TYR A 201 13.61 3.80 -3.37
C TYR A 201 13.99 4.46 -4.69
N GLN A 202 14.23 3.65 -5.72
CA GLN A 202 14.37 4.13 -7.07
C GLN A 202 13.49 3.31 -8.01
N TYR A 203 12.92 3.99 -9.01
CA TYR A 203 11.99 3.41 -9.96
C TYR A 203 12.44 3.69 -11.40
N ASP A 204 12.23 2.71 -12.25
CA ASP A 204 12.27 2.85 -13.70
C ASP A 204 11.23 1.89 -14.33
N VAL A 205 10.75 2.22 -15.53
CA VAL A 205 9.66 1.51 -16.19
C VAL A 205 10.11 1.14 -17.60
N THR A 206 9.73 -0.05 -18.06
CA THR A 206 9.86 -0.47 -19.46
C THR A 206 8.47 -0.74 -20.05
N ALA A 207 8.35 -0.53 -21.35
CA ALA A 207 7.20 -0.90 -22.14
C ALA A 207 7.40 -2.31 -22.72
N VAL A 208 6.32 -3.07 -22.85
CA VAL A 208 6.37 -4.39 -23.49
C VAL A 208 5.36 -4.44 -24.63
N SER A 209 5.80 -4.79 -25.83
CA SER A 209 4.94 -4.94 -27.01
C SER A 209 4.17 -6.26 -27.03
N LYS A 210 3.24 -6.39 -28.00
CA LYS A 210 2.37 -7.56 -28.15
C LYS A 210 3.15 -8.88 -28.35
N ASP A 211 4.29 -8.80 -29.02
CA ASP A 211 5.22 -9.90 -29.31
C ASP A 211 6.18 -10.20 -28.15
N GLY A 212 6.10 -9.45 -27.04
CA GLY A 212 6.86 -9.71 -25.82
C GLY A 212 8.15 -8.90 -25.69
N THR A 213 8.41 -7.99 -26.62
CA THR A 213 9.65 -7.19 -26.66
C THR A 213 9.60 -6.08 -25.63
N GLU A 214 10.61 -6.07 -24.77
CA GLU A 214 10.77 -5.09 -23.71
C GLU A 214 11.68 -3.95 -24.16
N SER A 215 11.27 -2.71 -23.89
CA SER A 215 12.00 -1.50 -24.24
C SER A 215 13.25 -1.29 -23.36
N GLN A 216 14.11 -0.36 -23.76
CA GLN A 216 15.05 0.24 -22.80
C GLN A 216 14.27 0.89 -21.63
N PRO A 217 14.87 1.00 -20.44
CA PRO A 217 14.20 1.61 -19.31
C PRO A 217 14.04 3.12 -19.50
N SER A 218 13.03 3.66 -18.82
CA SER A 218 12.94 5.07 -18.53
C SER A 218 14.15 5.58 -17.74
N SER A 219 14.32 6.91 -17.69
CA SER A 219 15.23 7.50 -16.71
C SER A 219 14.81 7.08 -15.30
N ARG A 220 15.80 6.73 -14.49
CA ARG A 220 15.56 6.31 -13.11
C ARG A 220 15.29 7.51 -12.22
N VAL A 221 14.22 7.44 -11.44
CA VAL A 221 13.83 8.47 -10.49
C VAL A 221 13.94 7.94 -9.06
N SER A 222 14.34 8.81 -8.13
CA SER A 222 14.49 8.45 -6.73
C SER A 222 13.35 9.01 -5.89
N TYR A 223 12.90 8.22 -4.93
CA TYR A 223 11.91 8.61 -3.93
C TYR A 223 12.45 8.30 -2.54
N GLN A 224 12.48 9.32 -1.68
CA GLN A 224 12.74 9.13 -0.27
C GLN A 224 11.38 8.99 0.43
N GLN A 225 11.03 7.78 0.89
CA GLN A 225 9.88 7.63 1.76
C GLN A 225 10.18 8.45 3.03
N PRO A 226 9.34 9.43 3.39
CA PRO A 226 9.61 10.24 4.58
C PRO A 226 9.67 9.36 5.83
N TYR A 227 10.37 9.83 6.85
CA TYR A 227 10.32 9.16 8.15
C TYR A 227 8.90 9.24 8.71
N LEU A 228 8.51 8.18 9.42
CA LEU A 228 7.37 8.25 10.30
C LEU A 228 7.66 9.29 11.38
N GLN A 229 6.70 10.17 11.61
CA GLN A 229 6.81 11.25 12.55
C GLN A 229 5.61 11.20 13.52
N PRO A 230 5.84 11.42 14.83
CA PRO A 230 7.15 11.66 15.47
C PRO A 230 8.06 10.42 15.44
N ARG A 231 9.39 10.60 15.53
CA ARG A 231 10.31 9.47 15.71
C ARG A 231 10.07 8.84 17.08
N ALA A 232 10.35 7.54 17.26
CA ALA A 232 10.16 6.86 18.54
C ALA A 232 10.89 7.55 19.71
N THR A 233 12.03 8.18 19.44
CA THR A 233 12.80 8.98 20.41
C THR A 233 12.06 10.24 20.87
N ASP A 234 11.26 10.84 20.00
CA ASP A 234 10.53 12.08 20.25
C ASP A 234 9.25 11.83 21.09
N VAL A 235 8.91 10.56 21.33
CA VAL A 235 7.76 10.10 22.14
C VAL A 235 8.11 10.03 23.63
N SER A 236 9.27 10.53 24.08
CA SER A 236 9.74 10.30 25.45
C SER A 236 9.86 11.53 26.35
N GLU A 237 9.77 12.76 25.83
CA GLU A 237 10.07 13.96 26.63
C GLU A 237 8.85 14.83 26.91
N CYS A 238 8.43 14.82 28.16
CA CYS A 238 7.63 15.92 28.71
C CYS A 238 8.46 17.21 28.69
N PRO A 239 7.93 18.33 28.15
CA PRO A 239 8.59 19.61 28.26
C PRO A 239 8.82 20.00 29.73
N ALA A 240 9.70 20.98 29.95
CA ALA A 240 9.90 21.55 31.29
C ALA A 240 8.56 22.11 31.82
N PRO A 241 8.18 21.81 33.08
CA PRO A 241 6.88 22.20 33.59
C PRO A 241 6.79 23.71 33.82
N THR A 242 5.67 24.30 33.41
CA THR A 242 5.31 25.68 33.76
C THR A 242 4.51 25.74 35.07
N VAL A 243 3.84 24.64 35.42
CA VAL A 243 3.10 24.47 36.67
C VAL A 243 3.17 23.02 37.12
N THR A 244 3.28 22.80 38.43
CA THR A 244 3.16 21.48 39.05
C THR A 244 1.93 21.45 39.94
N VAL A 245 1.13 20.39 39.86
CA VAL A 245 -0.14 20.22 40.57
C VAL A 245 -0.12 18.94 41.38
N THR A 246 -0.76 18.91 42.54
CA THR A 246 -0.66 17.80 43.50
C THR A 246 -2.01 17.12 43.78
N ASP A 247 -3.10 17.66 43.26
CA ASP A 247 -4.45 17.13 43.43
C ASP A 247 -5.36 17.49 42.24
N THR A 248 -6.56 16.91 42.21
CA THR A 248 -7.56 17.13 41.16
C THR A 248 -7.97 18.60 41.01
N ALA A 249 -8.08 19.33 42.13
CA ALA A 249 -8.56 20.71 42.11
C ALA A 249 -7.52 21.64 41.46
N SER A 250 -6.26 21.52 41.86
CA SER A 250 -5.14 22.25 41.27
C SER A 250 -4.90 21.87 39.81
N ALA A 251 -5.04 20.58 39.46
CA ALA A 251 -4.99 20.13 38.06
C ALA A 251 -6.11 20.76 37.21
N THR A 252 -7.34 20.76 37.70
CA THR A 252 -8.48 21.35 37.01
C THR A 252 -8.31 22.86 36.81
N ALA A 253 -7.85 23.58 37.84
CA ALA A 253 -7.56 25.01 37.75
C ALA A 253 -6.44 25.31 36.74
N ALA A 254 -5.36 24.51 36.74
CA ALA A 254 -4.26 24.64 35.79
C ALA A 254 -4.74 24.42 34.35
N ILE A 255 -5.53 23.37 34.10
CA ILE A 255 -6.13 23.10 32.78
C ILE A 255 -7.02 24.27 32.34
N ALA A 256 -7.89 24.78 33.22
CA ALA A 256 -8.76 25.91 32.92
C ALA A 256 -7.97 27.17 32.53
N SER A 257 -6.82 27.41 33.15
CA SER A 257 -5.94 28.55 32.85
C SER A 257 -4.98 28.35 31.67
N ALA A 258 -4.86 27.12 31.15
CA ALA A 258 -3.84 26.76 30.18
C ALA A 258 -3.94 27.58 28.88
N GLN A 259 -2.77 27.99 28.41
CA GLN A 259 -2.48 28.72 27.15
C GLN A 259 -1.46 27.92 26.31
N PRO A 260 -1.29 28.20 25.01
CA PRO A 260 -0.23 27.58 24.20
C PRO A 260 1.13 27.55 24.91
N GLY A 261 1.78 26.38 24.94
CA GLY A 261 3.06 26.14 25.61
C GLY A 261 2.97 25.82 27.11
N THR A 262 1.78 25.86 27.71
CA THR A 262 1.58 25.45 29.10
C THR A 262 1.95 23.98 29.29
N THR A 263 2.79 23.69 30.28
CA THR A 263 3.12 22.31 30.68
C THR A 263 2.74 22.08 32.13
N ILE A 264 1.68 21.30 32.34
CA ILE A 264 1.14 20.90 33.64
C ILE A 264 1.79 19.58 34.03
N ARG A 265 2.60 19.59 35.09
CA ARG A 265 3.15 18.38 35.71
C ARG A 265 2.27 17.92 36.85
N LEU A 266 1.67 16.76 36.70
CA LEU A 266 1.08 15.98 37.78
C LEU A 266 2.22 15.45 38.65
N ALA A 267 2.22 15.82 39.93
CA ALA A 267 3.01 15.12 40.93
C ALA A 267 2.47 13.70 41.13
N ASP A 268 3.29 12.82 41.69
CA ASP A 268 2.85 11.46 41.99
C ASP A 268 1.74 11.51 43.05
N GLY A 269 0.67 10.74 42.85
CA GLY A 269 -0.55 10.88 43.64
C GLY A 269 -1.79 10.44 42.87
N VAL A 270 -2.94 10.49 43.54
CA VAL A 270 -4.23 10.09 42.95
C VAL A 270 -5.07 11.32 42.64
N TYR A 271 -5.56 11.38 41.42
CA TYR A 271 -6.43 12.42 40.89
C TYR A 271 -7.78 11.81 40.52
N GLY A 272 -8.83 12.62 40.58
CA GLY A 272 -10.12 12.31 39.96
C GLY A 272 -10.06 12.51 38.44
N PRO A 273 -11.22 12.44 37.75
CA PRO A 273 -11.26 12.63 36.30
C PRO A 273 -10.79 14.03 35.90
N LEU A 274 -10.14 14.13 34.73
CA LEU A 274 -9.69 15.40 34.16
C LEU A 274 -10.45 15.71 32.86
N VAL A 275 -10.80 16.98 32.67
CA VAL A 275 -11.49 17.45 31.46
C VAL A 275 -10.72 18.62 30.85
N VAL A 276 -10.27 18.44 29.61
CA VAL A 276 -9.70 19.48 28.75
C VAL A 276 -10.77 19.89 27.76
N ASN A 277 -11.30 21.09 27.90
CA ASN A 277 -12.41 21.60 27.09
C ASN A 277 -12.01 22.91 26.41
N ASP A 278 -12.16 22.96 25.08
CA ASP A 278 -11.94 24.18 24.28
C ASP A 278 -10.54 24.78 24.51
N LYS A 279 -9.52 23.92 24.44
CA LYS A 279 -8.11 24.30 24.61
C LYS A 279 -7.33 24.06 23.33
N HIS A 280 -6.60 25.09 22.90
CA HIS A 280 -5.87 25.07 21.64
C HIS A 280 -4.43 25.48 21.88
N GLY A 281 -3.50 24.55 21.68
CA GLY A 281 -2.08 24.86 21.52
C GLY A 281 -1.74 25.16 20.05
N THR A 282 -0.44 25.12 19.73
CA THR A 282 0.05 25.08 18.34
C THR A 282 1.01 23.91 18.14
N ALA A 283 1.47 23.69 16.91
CA ALA A 283 2.47 22.66 16.62
C ALA A 283 3.76 22.86 17.42
N GLU A 284 4.19 24.11 17.61
CA GLU A 284 5.39 24.51 18.35
C GLU A 284 5.13 24.69 19.85
N GLN A 285 3.90 25.07 20.25
CA GLN A 285 3.53 25.41 21.62
C GLN A 285 2.31 24.61 22.07
N ARG A 286 2.48 23.30 22.16
CA ARG A 286 1.46 22.37 22.65
C ARG A 286 1.10 22.63 24.11
N ILE A 287 -0.14 22.34 24.48
CA ILE A 287 -0.55 22.31 25.89
C ILE A 287 -0.32 20.88 26.39
N SER A 288 0.54 20.70 27.38
CA SER A 288 0.98 19.39 27.85
C SER A 288 0.51 19.10 29.27
N ILE A 289 -0.05 17.91 29.49
CA ILE A 289 -0.37 17.32 30.79
C ILE A 289 0.50 16.08 30.94
N CYS A 290 1.35 16.10 31.94
CA CYS A 290 2.48 15.21 32.08
C CYS A 290 2.54 14.65 33.49
N GLY A 291 2.89 13.37 33.65
CA GLY A 291 3.13 12.77 34.97
C GLY A 291 4.01 11.53 34.86
N THR A 292 4.49 11.03 35.99
CA THR A 292 5.08 9.69 36.04
C THR A 292 3.96 8.65 36.09
N ARG A 293 4.30 7.36 36.00
CA ARG A 293 3.35 6.25 36.22
C ARG A 293 2.66 6.30 37.58
N ASP A 294 3.25 6.97 38.56
CA ASP A 294 2.71 7.09 39.92
C ASP A 294 1.77 8.29 40.08
N ALA A 295 1.63 9.14 39.06
CA ALA A 295 0.49 10.03 38.91
C ALA A 295 -0.68 9.24 38.31
N ILE A 296 -1.73 9.00 39.10
CA ILE A 296 -2.83 8.09 38.77
C ILE A 296 -4.13 8.87 38.66
N ILE A 297 -4.69 8.93 37.46
CA ILE A 297 -6.06 9.40 37.22
C ILE A 297 -7.01 8.23 37.49
N ARG A 298 -7.82 8.37 38.54
CA ARG A 298 -8.68 7.31 39.06
C ARG A 298 -10.07 7.85 39.42
N PRO A 299 -11.02 7.86 38.46
CA PRO A 299 -12.39 8.30 38.71
C PRO A 299 -13.13 7.44 39.74
N PHE A 300 -12.85 6.13 39.80
CA PHE A 300 -13.49 5.20 40.73
C PHE A 300 -12.47 4.52 41.67
N PRO A 301 -12.78 4.38 42.97
CA PRO A 301 -11.85 3.76 43.92
C PRO A 301 -11.61 2.28 43.63
N ASP A 302 -12.60 1.60 43.05
CA ASP A 302 -12.62 0.18 42.72
C ASP A 302 -13.15 -0.07 41.30
N THR A 303 -13.25 -1.34 40.91
CA THR A 303 -13.67 -1.76 39.57
C THR A 303 -15.18 -2.03 39.46
N PHE A 304 -15.97 -1.70 40.49
CA PHE A 304 -17.42 -1.92 40.47
C PHE A 304 -18.16 -0.67 40.00
N ASN A 305 -19.16 -0.84 39.13
CA ASN A 305 -20.08 0.23 38.71
C ASN A 305 -19.38 1.50 38.18
N MET A 306 -18.35 1.33 37.34
CA MET A 306 -17.60 2.44 36.73
C MET A 306 -18.40 3.10 35.59
N VAL A 307 -19.49 3.79 35.94
CA VAL A 307 -20.42 4.43 35.00
C VAL A 307 -20.12 5.92 34.88
N ASP A 308 -20.05 6.45 33.65
CA ASP A 308 -19.87 7.87 33.27
C ASP A 308 -18.53 8.55 33.64
N GLY A 309 -17.66 7.89 34.43
CA GLY A 309 -16.36 8.46 34.82
C GLY A 309 -15.24 8.17 33.82
N ILE A 310 -15.08 9.01 32.80
CA ILE A 310 -13.91 8.95 31.90
C ILE A 310 -12.67 9.47 32.63
N GLY A 311 -11.53 8.78 32.50
CA GLY A 311 -10.27 9.20 33.11
C GLY A 311 -9.84 10.60 32.65
N VAL A 312 -9.55 10.75 31.36
CA VAL A 312 -9.27 12.05 30.74
C VAL A 312 -10.17 12.26 29.52
N ARG A 313 -10.99 13.32 29.55
CA ARG A 313 -11.77 13.76 28.38
C ARG A 313 -11.09 14.97 27.76
N VAL A 314 -10.81 14.91 26.46
CA VAL A 314 -10.34 16.04 25.66
C VAL A 314 -11.42 16.33 24.64
N GLN A 315 -12.00 17.53 24.68
CA GLN A 315 -13.15 17.88 23.85
C GLN A 315 -13.01 19.25 23.21
N GLY A 316 -13.34 19.34 21.92
CA GLY A 316 -13.26 20.58 21.14
C GLY A 316 -11.88 21.24 21.21
N SER A 317 -10.81 20.45 21.28
CA SER A 317 -9.47 20.94 21.62
C SER A 317 -8.45 20.57 20.54
N SER A 318 -7.31 21.25 20.49
CA SER A 318 -6.24 20.90 19.55
C SER A 318 -4.86 21.08 20.14
N PHE A 319 -3.89 20.34 19.60
CA PHE A 319 -2.49 20.38 20.04
C PHE A 319 -2.29 20.08 21.54
N ILE A 320 -3.15 19.22 22.11
CA ILE A 320 -3.03 18.73 23.49
C ILE A 320 -2.02 17.58 23.53
N THR A 321 -1.26 17.47 24.61
CA THR A 321 -0.36 16.35 24.88
C THR A 321 -0.69 15.73 26.22
N LEU A 322 -1.00 14.44 26.26
CA LEU A 322 -1.09 13.62 27.45
C LEU A 322 0.11 12.66 27.48
N ASN A 323 0.93 12.71 28.54
CA ASN A 323 2.15 11.90 28.61
C ASN A 323 2.44 11.29 30.00
N GLY A 324 2.80 10.00 30.00
CA GLY A 324 3.52 9.30 31.06
C GLY A 324 2.67 8.74 32.19
N PHE A 325 1.58 9.40 32.55
CA PHE A 325 0.77 9.04 33.72
C PHE A 325 -0.09 7.78 33.54
N THR A 326 -0.62 7.28 34.64
CA THR A 326 -1.52 6.12 34.68
C THR A 326 -2.97 6.58 34.74
N ILE A 327 -3.85 5.88 34.03
CA ILE A 327 -5.30 5.98 34.15
C ILE A 327 -5.81 4.60 34.55
N GLN A 328 -6.59 4.54 35.62
CA GLN A 328 -7.20 3.28 36.05
C GLN A 328 -8.58 3.46 36.68
N ASN A 329 -9.37 2.38 36.68
CA ASN A 329 -10.70 2.34 37.26
C ASN A 329 -11.58 3.48 36.70
N ALA A 330 -11.81 3.45 35.41
CA ALA A 330 -12.56 4.45 34.66
C ALA A 330 -13.57 3.78 33.72
N GLN A 331 -14.57 4.53 33.26
CA GLN A 331 -15.45 4.04 32.20
C GLN A 331 -14.65 3.84 30.91
N LYS A 332 -14.03 4.93 30.44
CA LYS A 332 -13.03 4.94 29.38
C LYS A 332 -11.75 5.54 29.91
N GLY A 333 -10.59 5.10 29.45
CA GLY A 333 -9.31 5.69 29.83
C GLY A 333 -9.19 7.13 29.35
N VAL A 334 -9.10 7.31 28.03
CA VAL A 334 -9.07 8.62 27.37
C VAL A 334 -10.17 8.69 26.32
N ALA A 335 -10.88 9.82 26.25
CA ALA A 335 -11.81 10.11 25.17
C ALA A 335 -11.47 11.44 24.51
N LEU A 336 -11.14 11.39 23.23
CA LEU A 336 -10.99 12.54 22.35
C LEU A 336 -12.30 12.72 21.59
N ALA A 337 -12.89 13.92 21.68
CA ALA A 337 -14.11 14.30 20.96
C ALA A 337 -13.87 15.64 20.26
N SER A 338 -14.14 15.74 18.95
CA SER A 338 -13.83 16.92 18.14
C SER A 338 -12.42 17.46 18.39
N THR A 339 -11.44 16.57 18.50
CA THR A 339 -10.07 16.90 18.90
C THR A 339 -9.10 16.66 17.77
N SER A 340 -8.22 17.62 17.48
CA SER A 340 -7.24 17.51 16.40
C SER A 340 -5.80 17.68 16.83
N ASP A 341 -4.88 17.14 16.04
CA ASP A 341 -3.44 17.35 16.16
C ASP A 341 -2.88 17.07 17.57
N SER A 342 -3.57 16.27 18.36
CA SER A 342 -3.25 16.00 19.76
C SER A 342 -2.50 14.68 19.92
N ARG A 343 -1.83 14.51 21.05
CA ARG A 343 -0.97 13.36 21.34
C ARG A 343 -1.39 12.71 22.64
N VAL A 344 -1.71 11.43 22.57
CA VAL A 344 -1.93 10.54 23.73
C VAL A 344 -0.83 9.52 23.70
N TYR A 345 0.22 9.71 24.51
CA TYR A 345 1.38 8.84 24.42
C TYR A 345 1.99 8.46 25.74
N GLY A 346 2.65 7.30 25.76
CA GLY A 346 3.36 6.83 26.94
C GLY A 346 2.44 6.66 28.15
N LEU A 347 1.12 6.52 28.00
CA LEU A 347 0.18 6.30 29.11
C LEU A 347 0.12 4.81 29.50
N ARG A 348 -0.35 4.56 30.73
CA ARG A 348 -0.75 3.22 31.19
C ARG A 348 -2.23 3.32 31.47
N VAL A 349 -3.04 2.64 30.67
CA VAL A 349 -4.49 2.63 30.81
C VAL A 349 -4.90 1.22 31.22
N THR A 350 -5.52 1.06 32.40
CA THR A 350 -5.90 -0.26 32.88
C THR A 350 -7.21 -0.27 33.64
N ASN A 351 -7.90 -1.41 33.68
CA ASN A 351 -9.11 -1.60 34.48
C ASN A 351 -10.20 -0.59 34.10
N THR A 352 -10.65 -0.64 32.85
CA THR A 352 -11.78 0.19 32.39
C THR A 352 -13.04 -0.66 32.27
N SER A 353 -14.22 -0.12 32.61
CA SER A 353 -15.48 -0.86 32.39
C SER A 353 -15.84 -0.96 30.91
N GLN A 354 -15.37 0.00 30.11
CA GLN A 354 -15.44 0.00 28.65
C GLN A 354 -14.01 0.06 28.08
N GLY A 355 -13.74 0.88 27.07
CA GLY A 355 -12.48 0.84 26.33
C GLY A 355 -11.34 1.71 26.88
N GLY A 356 -10.17 1.54 26.29
CA GLY A 356 -8.94 2.24 26.66
C GLY A 356 -8.90 3.69 26.15
N ILE A 357 -8.50 3.88 24.90
CA ILE A 357 -8.31 5.20 24.28
C ILE A 357 -9.22 5.34 23.06
N TYR A 358 -10.11 6.33 23.10
CA TYR A 358 -11.12 6.55 22.09
C TYR A 358 -10.85 7.88 21.36
N ALA A 359 -10.81 7.85 20.03
CA ALA A 359 -10.77 9.02 19.16
C ALA A 359 -12.06 9.08 18.33
N GLN A 360 -13.00 9.93 18.72
CA GLN A 360 -14.37 9.91 18.23
C GLN A 360 -14.85 11.32 17.88
N THR A 361 -16.05 11.42 17.32
CA THR A 361 -16.75 12.70 17.07
C THR A 361 -15.89 13.64 16.23
N GLY A 362 -15.40 13.17 15.09
CA GLY A 362 -14.57 13.95 14.17
C GLY A 362 -13.12 14.15 14.63
N SER A 363 -12.67 13.44 15.67
CA SER A 363 -11.31 13.61 16.18
C SER A 363 -10.30 13.10 15.17
N SER A 364 -9.51 14.02 14.59
CA SER A 364 -8.67 13.74 13.42
C SER A 364 -7.21 14.12 13.66
N ASP A 365 -6.30 13.51 12.91
CA ASP A 365 -4.89 13.89 12.90
C ASP A 365 -4.21 13.76 14.29
N ASN A 366 -4.73 12.90 15.17
CA ASN A 366 -4.15 12.65 16.48
C ASN A 366 -3.13 11.51 16.45
N LEU A 367 -2.18 11.55 17.38
CA LEU A 367 -1.21 10.51 17.62
C LEU A 367 -1.56 9.75 18.91
N ILE A 368 -1.73 8.44 18.80
CA ILE A 368 -1.91 7.53 19.92
C ILE A 368 -0.70 6.58 19.92
N ALA A 369 0.30 6.87 20.74
CA ALA A 369 1.61 6.22 20.62
C ALA A 369 2.20 5.67 21.92
N ALA A 370 2.87 4.52 21.85
CA ALA A 370 3.65 3.97 22.98
C ALA A 370 2.85 3.81 24.29
N ASN A 371 1.53 3.62 24.22
CA ASN A 371 0.70 3.39 25.39
C ASN A 371 0.71 1.90 25.77
N GLN A 372 0.54 1.63 27.07
CA GLN A 372 0.29 0.29 27.61
C GLN A 372 -1.19 0.23 28.03
N ILE A 373 -1.99 -0.58 27.34
CA ILE A 373 -3.43 -0.68 27.55
C ILE A 373 -3.75 -2.12 27.96
N SER A 374 -4.45 -2.30 29.08
CA SER A 374 -4.84 -3.64 29.52
C SER A 374 -6.14 -3.70 30.31
N HIS A 375 -6.77 -4.88 30.42
CA HIS A 375 -7.93 -5.10 31.30
C HIS A 375 -9.06 -4.10 31.06
N THR A 376 -9.51 -4.00 29.81
CA THR A 376 -10.63 -3.15 29.40
C THR A 376 -11.92 -3.97 29.29
N GLY A 377 -13.08 -3.34 29.42
CA GLY A 377 -14.39 -3.98 29.36
C GLY A 377 -14.77 -4.80 30.60
N LEU A 378 -14.48 -4.28 31.80
CA LEU A 378 -14.71 -4.94 33.10
C LEU A 378 -16.11 -4.73 33.72
N ASP A 379 -17.10 -4.19 33.00
CA ASP A 379 -18.43 -3.99 33.58
C ASP A 379 -19.13 -5.33 33.93
N GLU A 380 -19.18 -5.66 35.23
CA GLU A 380 -19.79 -6.89 35.76
C GLU A 380 -21.32 -6.80 35.95
N SER A 381 -21.92 -5.60 35.88
CA SER A 381 -23.38 -5.39 36.05
C SER A 381 -24.20 -5.87 34.84
N ILE A 382 -23.49 -6.16 33.76
CA ILE A 382 -23.96 -6.68 32.50
C ILE A 382 -24.26 -8.19 32.63
N PRO A 383 -25.52 -8.65 32.44
CA PRO A 383 -25.86 -10.06 32.57
C PRO A 383 -25.18 -10.91 31.48
N LYS A 384 -24.41 -11.93 31.89
CA LYS A 384 -23.86 -12.96 31.00
C LYS A 384 -25.01 -13.71 30.30
N GLY A 385 -25.42 -13.27 29.10
CA GLY A 385 -26.39 -13.98 28.24
C GLY A 385 -27.62 -13.21 27.72
N GLY A 386 -27.79 -11.91 27.98
CA GLY A 386 -28.91 -11.11 27.45
C GLY A 386 -28.73 -10.64 25.99
N ILE A 387 -29.83 -10.35 25.28
CA ILE A 387 -29.86 -9.93 23.84
C ILE A 387 -28.91 -8.74 23.53
N TRP A 388 -28.65 -7.88 24.50
CA TRP A 388 -27.76 -6.71 24.38
C TRP A 388 -26.33 -6.96 24.86
N HIS A 389 -26.05 -8.14 25.42
CA HIS A 389 -24.83 -8.48 26.15
C HIS A 389 -24.32 -9.92 25.95
N GLN A 390 -24.75 -10.61 24.89
CA GLN A 390 -24.07 -11.86 24.49
C GLN A 390 -22.63 -11.63 23.99
N ASP A 391 -22.17 -10.37 23.88
CA ASP A 391 -21.08 -10.02 22.97
C ASP A 391 -19.92 -9.16 23.53
N GLY A 392 -19.94 -8.68 24.79
CA GLY A 392 -18.78 -7.96 25.37
C GLY A 392 -18.26 -6.71 24.63
N ARG A 393 -19.12 -6.04 23.84
CA ARG A 393 -18.71 -5.13 22.72
C ARG A 393 -18.05 -3.79 23.06
N TYR A 394 -17.76 -3.44 24.31
CA TYR A 394 -17.25 -2.10 24.66
C TYR A 394 -15.86 -2.11 25.29
N GLY A 395 -15.11 -3.19 25.12
CA GLY A 395 -13.81 -3.38 25.75
C GLY A 395 -12.62 -3.11 24.86
N GLU A 396 -12.70 -2.25 23.85
CA GLU A 396 -11.60 -2.08 22.89
C GLU A 396 -10.39 -1.43 23.55
N GLY A 397 -9.19 -1.82 23.11
CA GLY A 397 -7.96 -1.13 23.54
C GLY A 397 -7.93 0.30 23.00
N ILE A 398 -8.04 0.44 21.67
CA ILE A 398 -8.10 1.71 20.96
C ILE A 398 -9.27 1.69 19.98
N TYR A 399 -10.05 2.77 19.94
CA TYR A 399 -11.25 2.89 19.09
C TYR A 399 -11.24 4.20 18.32
N VAL A 400 -11.46 4.16 17.01
CA VAL A 400 -11.48 5.33 16.12
C VAL A 400 -12.82 5.45 15.40
N GLY A 401 -13.44 6.63 15.46
CA GLY A 401 -14.74 6.92 14.87
C GLY A 401 -15.91 6.60 15.81
N ASN A 402 -17.07 6.33 15.23
CA ASN A 402 -18.29 5.86 15.90
C ASN A 402 -19.06 4.95 14.94
N SER A 403 -19.84 4.01 15.49
CA SER A 403 -20.72 3.20 14.66
C SER A 403 -22.06 3.88 14.45
N GLN A 404 -22.60 3.87 13.23
CA GLN A 404 -23.95 4.38 12.99
C GLN A 404 -25.00 3.38 13.50
N GLY A 405 -25.95 3.85 14.30
CA GLY A 405 -27.06 3.04 14.79
C GLY A 405 -26.88 2.40 16.17
N ASN A 406 -25.88 2.80 16.95
CA ASN A 406 -25.85 2.51 18.40
C ASN A 406 -26.38 3.71 19.21
N ASP A 407 -26.76 3.45 20.47
CA ASP A 407 -27.33 4.43 21.41
C ASP A 407 -26.36 5.58 21.82
N THR A 408 -25.19 5.71 21.16
CA THR A 408 -24.18 6.76 21.42
C THR A 408 -24.15 7.86 20.35
N CYS A 409 -25.16 7.94 19.50
CA CYS A 409 -25.40 9.01 18.52
C CYS A 409 -25.70 10.37 19.19
N GLU A 410 -24.77 10.95 19.95
CA GLU A 410 -24.96 12.25 20.59
C GLU A 410 -24.32 13.40 19.78
N PRO A 411 -25.08 14.40 19.29
CA PRO A 411 -26.54 14.53 19.26
C PRO A 411 -27.20 14.25 17.89
N ASN A 412 -26.47 14.00 16.80
CA ASN A 412 -27.06 14.11 15.44
C ASN A 412 -26.77 12.96 14.47
N CYS A 413 -26.19 11.84 14.91
CA CYS A 413 -25.74 10.77 13.99
C CYS A 413 -24.95 11.30 12.78
N ALA A 414 -24.23 12.40 12.97
CA ALA A 414 -23.41 12.98 11.92
C ALA A 414 -22.32 11.96 11.56
N PRO A 415 -21.92 11.88 10.29
CA PRO A 415 -20.75 11.11 9.89
C PRO A 415 -19.56 11.40 10.81
N ASP A 416 -18.97 10.35 11.39
CA ASP A 416 -17.83 10.50 12.27
C ASP A 416 -16.52 10.42 11.46
N ALA A 417 -16.16 11.56 10.86
CA ALA A 417 -14.89 11.73 10.17
C ALA A 417 -13.73 11.84 11.17
N SER A 418 -13.42 10.76 11.89
CA SER A 418 -12.26 10.62 12.79
C SER A 418 -11.03 10.17 12.00
N ASP A 419 -10.59 11.04 11.10
CA ASP A 419 -9.65 10.71 10.05
C ASP A 419 -8.18 10.84 10.46
N ARG A 420 -7.30 10.14 9.73
CA ARG A 420 -5.84 10.34 9.76
C ARG A 420 -5.24 10.23 11.16
N ASN A 421 -5.89 9.50 12.06
CA ASN A 421 -5.32 9.15 13.36
C ASN A 421 -4.18 8.14 13.18
N VAL A 422 -3.10 8.34 13.93
CA VAL A 422 -1.86 7.56 13.86
C VAL A 422 -1.72 6.77 15.15
N ILE A 423 -1.79 5.45 15.05
CA ILE A 423 -1.78 4.50 16.17
C ILE A 423 -0.52 3.65 16.08
N ILE A 424 0.49 3.96 16.91
CA ILE A 424 1.82 3.36 16.75
C ILE A 424 2.48 2.93 18.05
N TRP A 425 3.21 1.82 18.02
CA TRP A 425 4.03 1.36 19.17
C TRP A 425 3.25 1.07 20.46
N ASN A 426 1.93 0.92 20.40
CA ASN A 426 1.13 0.60 21.57
C ASN A 426 1.29 -0.89 21.92
N THR A 427 1.25 -1.20 23.21
CA THR A 427 1.12 -2.56 23.73
C THR A 427 -0.27 -2.72 24.32
N ILE A 428 -1.05 -3.64 23.78
CA ILE A 428 -2.45 -3.87 24.16
C ILE A 428 -2.60 -5.32 24.58
N THR A 429 -2.99 -5.56 25.83
CA THR A 429 -3.20 -6.92 26.35
C THR A 429 -4.50 -7.08 27.10
N ASP A 430 -5.03 -8.30 27.19
CA ASP A 430 -6.13 -8.63 28.11
C ASP A 430 -7.37 -7.71 27.98
N VAL A 431 -7.72 -7.34 26.75
CA VAL A 431 -8.92 -6.56 26.45
C VAL A 431 -10.09 -7.49 26.11
N THR A 432 -11.34 -7.08 26.32
CA THR A 432 -12.49 -7.97 26.09
C THR A 432 -13.12 -7.84 24.70
N ALA A 433 -12.78 -6.79 23.93
CA ALA A 433 -13.15 -6.59 22.52
C ALA A 433 -11.91 -6.56 21.61
N GLU A 434 -11.98 -5.91 20.44
CA GLU A 434 -10.83 -5.70 19.56
C GLU A 434 -9.73 -4.90 20.27
N GLY A 435 -8.46 -5.27 20.05
CA GLY A 435 -7.34 -4.46 20.51
C GLY A 435 -7.35 -3.07 19.86
N ILE A 436 -7.59 -3.01 18.56
CA ILE A 436 -7.77 -1.76 17.81
C ILE A 436 -8.94 -1.91 16.85
N GLU A 437 -9.93 -1.02 16.94
CA GLU A 437 -11.02 -0.92 15.98
C GLU A 437 -11.07 0.47 15.33
N ALA A 438 -11.08 0.49 14.00
CA ALA A 438 -11.35 1.68 13.20
C ALA A 438 -12.72 1.54 12.55
N LYS A 439 -13.68 2.38 12.96
CA LYS A 439 -15.06 2.33 12.46
C LYS A 439 -15.19 2.90 11.06
N GLU A 440 -16.30 2.54 10.43
CA GLU A 440 -16.83 3.14 9.22
C GLU A 440 -16.85 4.67 9.32
N GLN A 441 -16.79 5.36 8.19
CA GLN A 441 -16.71 6.83 8.08
C GLN A 441 -15.39 7.48 8.52
N SER A 442 -14.50 6.75 9.18
CA SER A 442 -13.11 7.17 9.38
C SER A 442 -12.24 6.81 8.16
N THR A 443 -11.23 7.64 7.88
CA THR A 443 -10.37 7.44 6.71
C THR A 443 -8.89 7.70 6.98
N GLY A 444 -8.02 7.02 6.21
CA GLY A 444 -6.63 7.39 6.06
C GLY A 444 -5.76 7.27 7.31
N GLY A 445 -6.15 6.46 8.29
CA GLY A 445 -5.36 6.23 9.50
C GLY A 445 -4.17 5.31 9.27
N LEU A 446 -3.20 5.38 10.19
CA LEU A 446 -2.02 4.51 10.22
C LEU A 446 -2.05 3.67 11.48
N ILE A 447 -1.99 2.34 11.33
CA ILE A 447 -1.87 1.39 12.44
C ILE A 447 -0.54 0.66 12.25
N TYR A 448 0.49 1.11 12.97
CA TYR A 448 1.86 0.68 12.71
C TYR A 448 2.63 0.22 13.94
N ASN A 449 3.24 -0.97 13.84
CA ASN A 449 4.17 -1.50 14.84
C ASN A 449 3.57 -1.55 16.26
N ASN A 450 2.28 -1.88 16.38
CA ASN A 450 1.63 -2.16 17.65
C ASN A 450 1.81 -3.64 18.01
N THR A 451 1.85 -3.93 19.31
CA THR A 451 1.80 -5.29 19.87
C THR A 451 0.45 -5.52 20.50
N VAL A 452 -0.27 -6.54 20.05
CA VAL A 452 -1.61 -6.90 20.55
C VAL A 452 -1.59 -8.37 20.98
N ALA A 453 -1.84 -8.65 22.25
CA ALA A 453 -1.76 -10.02 22.79
C ALA A 453 -2.90 -10.34 23.76
N PHE A 454 -3.63 -11.45 23.55
CA PHE A 454 -4.72 -11.87 24.43
C PHE A 454 -4.53 -13.31 24.93
N SER A 455 -4.85 -13.57 26.21
CA SER A 455 -4.50 -14.82 26.90
C SER A 455 -5.50 -15.98 26.77
N SER A 456 -6.72 -15.79 26.25
CA SER A 456 -7.73 -16.88 26.20
C SER A 456 -8.94 -16.58 25.31
N THR A 457 -9.66 -17.64 24.92
CA THR A 457 -10.89 -17.67 24.10
C THR A 457 -11.87 -16.56 24.45
N HIS A 458 -12.00 -15.56 23.58
CA HIS A 458 -12.98 -14.50 23.76
C HIS A 458 -14.41 -15.02 23.53
N GLN A 459 -15.38 -14.25 24.04
CA GLN A 459 -16.81 -14.50 23.91
C GLN A 459 -17.24 -14.53 22.43
N ALA A 460 -18.31 -15.28 22.13
CA ALA A 460 -18.72 -15.74 20.80
C ALA A 460 -18.96 -14.66 19.70
N ALA A 461 -18.77 -13.37 20.00
CA ALA A 461 -19.09 -12.27 19.10
C ALA A 461 -17.91 -11.37 18.69
N ILE A 462 -16.75 -11.52 19.33
CA ILE A 462 -15.52 -10.81 18.92
C ILE A 462 -14.70 -11.78 18.09
N TYR A 463 -14.41 -11.38 16.86
CA TYR A 463 -13.81 -12.29 15.88
C TYR A 463 -12.35 -11.98 15.58
N SER A 464 -11.86 -10.78 15.89
CA SER A 464 -10.55 -10.32 15.43
C SER A 464 -9.77 -9.52 16.46
N ALA A 465 -8.44 -9.58 16.42
CA ALA A 465 -7.62 -8.70 17.26
C ALA A 465 -7.65 -7.25 16.77
N LEU A 466 -7.64 -7.04 15.45
CA LEU A 466 -7.82 -5.73 14.82
C LEU A 466 -9.01 -5.78 13.86
N GLN A 467 -9.87 -4.75 13.89
CA GLN A 467 -11.00 -4.61 12.97
C GLN A 467 -10.99 -3.24 12.27
N ILE A 468 -11.00 -3.26 10.94
CA ILE A 468 -10.96 -2.07 10.08
C ILE A 468 -12.24 -2.00 9.26
N LYS A 469 -13.03 -0.97 9.50
CA LYS A 469 -14.28 -0.64 8.78
C LYS A 469 -14.18 0.69 8.03
N GLY A 470 -13.15 1.48 8.30
CA GLY A 470 -12.85 2.72 7.60
C GLY A 470 -12.16 2.50 6.25
N ASP A 471 -11.91 3.61 5.54
CA ASP A 471 -11.31 3.58 4.19
C ASP A 471 -9.85 4.03 4.19
N GLY A 472 -9.02 3.44 3.32
CA GLY A 472 -7.69 3.96 3.02
C GLY A 472 -6.68 3.87 4.17
N TYR A 473 -6.88 2.98 5.14
CA TYR A 473 -5.93 2.73 6.22
C TYR A 473 -4.68 2.00 5.73
N LEU A 474 -3.55 2.30 6.37
CA LEU A 474 -2.35 1.47 6.29
C LEU A 474 -2.16 0.71 7.61
N VAL A 475 -2.28 -0.61 7.56
CA VAL A 475 -2.09 -1.54 8.68
C VAL A 475 -0.82 -2.32 8.45
N TYR A 476 0.25 -1.89 9.12
CA TYR A 476 1.62 -2.27 8.75
C TYR A 476 2.47 -2.69 9.94
N ARG A 477 3.20 -3.81 9.84
CA ARG A 477 4.16 -4.28 10.87
C ARG A 477 3.60 -4.49 12.27
N ASN A 478 2.31 -4.76 12.41
CA ASN A 478 1.75 -5.08 13.73
C ASN A 478 2.08 -6.53 14.11
N ASN A 479 2.34 -6.75 15.40
CA ASN A 479 2.59 -8.07 15.96
C ASN A 479 1.39 -8.49 16.83
N ILE A 480 0.73 -9.56 16.43
CA ILE A 480 -0.53 -10.01 17.01
C ILE A 480 -0.37 -11.44 17.52
N THR A 481 -0.72 -11.66 18.78
CA THR A 481 -0.85 -13.00 19.36
C THR A 481 -2.26 -13.16 19.92
N SER A 482 -3.06 -14.03 19.31
CA SER A 482 -4.50 -14.07 19.63
C SER A 482 -5.07 -15.47 19.58
N GLY A 483 -5.97 -15.78 20.52
CA GLY A 483 -6.85 -16.96 20.44
C GLY A 483 -8.15 -16.72 19.68
N LEU A 484 -8.28 -15.58 19.00
CA LEU A 484 -9.47 -15.20 18.20
C LEU A 484 -9.45 -15.84 16.81
N LYS A 485 -10.62 -15.85 16.17
CA LYS A 485 -10.85 -16.39 14.83
C LYS A 485 -9.98 -15.75 13.74
N TYR A 486 -9.70 -14.45 13.87
CA TYR A 486 -8.88 -13.70 12.92
C TYR A 486 -7.82 -12.87 13.67
N GLY A 487 -6.64 -12.72 13.07
CA GLY A 487 -5.70 -11.71 13.54
C GLY A 487 -6.19 -10.31 13.19
N ILE A 488 -6.42 -10.09 11.89
CA ILE A 488 -6.87 -8.79 11.37
C ILE A 488 -8.08 -9.00 10.46
N ARG A 489 -9.11 -8.16 10.62
CA ARG A 489 -10.33 -8.21 9.82
C ARG A 489 -10.61 -6.85 9.18
N SER A 490 -10.84 -6.85 7.87
CA SER A 490 -11.45 -5.72 7.15
C SER A 490 -12.92 -6.02 6.90
N VAL A 491 -13.83 -5.13 7.28
CA VAL A 491 -15.29 -5.35 7.19
C VAL A 491 -15.93 -4.23 6.43
N THR A 492 -16.74 -4.55 5.42
CA THR A 492 -17.58 -3.53 4.81
C THR A 492 -18.82 -3.27 5.64
N THR A 493 -19.12 -2.00 5.83
CA THR A 493 -20.30 -1.55 6.56
C THR A 493 -21.02 -0.52 5.70
N GLN A 494 -22.29 -0.79 5.39
CA GLN A 494 -23.13 0.16 4.67
C GLN A 494 -23.57 1.27 5.62
N VAL A 495 -23.33 2.52 5.24
CA VAL A 495 -23.76 3.69 5.99
C VAL A 495 -24.43 4.66 5.02
N GLY A 496 -25.73 4.85 5.17
CA GLY A 496 -26.52 5.60 4.20
C GLY A 496 -26.52 4.92 2.84
N ASP A 497 -26.11 5.64 1.80
CA ASP A 497 -26.05 5.18 0.41
C ASP A 497 -24.66 4.67 -0.03
N ARG A 498 -23.70 4.59 0.90
CA ARG A 498 -22.32 4.22 0.63
C ARG A 498 -21.83 3.08 1.53
N ASP A 499 -21.05 2.17 0.96
CA ASP A 499 -20.28 1.19 1.70
C ASP A 499 -18.89 1.75 2.09
N TRP A 500 -18.44 1.40 3.29
CA TRP A 500 -17.11 1.70 3.84
C TRP A 500 -16.31 0.40 3.99
N GLY A 501 -15.00 0.50 4.25
CA GLY A 501 -14.08 -0.63 4.38
C GLY A 501 -13.22 -0.88 3.13
N TYR A 502 -12.96 0.17 2.35
CA TYR A 502 -12.30 0.12 1.03
C TYR A 502 -10.87 0.66 1.05
N ASP A 503 -10.09 0.28 0.04
CA ASP A 503 -8.75 0.85 -0.26
C ASP A 503 -7.73 0.75 0.89
N ASN A 504 -7.92 -0.18 1.82
CA ASN A 504 -7.01 -0.42 2.95
C ASN A 504 -5.83 -1.31 2.52
N VAL A 505 -4.66 -1.07 3.10
CA VAL A 505 -3.42 -1.83 2.84
C VAL A 505 -2.98 -2.54 4.11
N PHE A 506 -2.81 -3.86 4.01
CA PHE A 506 -2.34 -4.74 5.08
C PHE A 506 -1.02 -5.38 4.66
N ALA A 507 0.11 -4.99 5.26
CA ALA A 507 1.42 -5.50 4.85
C ALA A 507 2.39 -5.70 6.03
N SER A 508 3.34 -6.62 5.88
CA SER A 508 4.37 -6.95 6.87
C SER A 508 3.85 -7.24 8.30
N ASN A 509 2.58 -7.59 8.49
CA ASN A 509 2.05 -7.91 9.82
C ASN A 509 2.41 -9.36 10.21
N THR A 510 2.63 -9.59 11.50
CA THR A 510 2.89 -10.92 12.07
C THR A 510 1.72 -11.31 12.95
N ILE A 511 1.12 -12.47 12.67
CA ILE A 511 -0.01 -13.01 13.41
C ILE A 511 0.37 -14.40 13.92
N THR A 512 0.21 -14.62 15.21
CA THR A 512 0.31 -15.94 15.86
C THR A 512 -1.05 -16.28 16.45
N LEU A 513 -1.68 -17.34 15.96
CA LEU A 513 -2.97 -17.82 16.46
C LEU A 513 -2.76 -18.95 17.47
N THR A 514 -3.36 -18.84 18.67
CA THR A 514 -3.01 -19.68 19.83
C THR A 514 -4.09 -20.67 20.30
N SER A 515 -5.30 -20.67 19.72
CA SER A 515 -6.38 -21.61 20.04
C SER A 515 -6.43 -22.79 19.05
N GLU A 516 -7.10 -23.89 19.41
CA GLU A 516 -7.45 -24.94 18.43
C GLU A 516 -8.46 -24.36 17.44
N ILE A 517 -7.94 -23.98 16.28
CA ILE A 517 -8.65 -23.31 15.20
C ILE A 517 -9.59 -24.28 14.48
N ASP A 518 -10.84 -23.86 14.22
CA ASP A 518 -11.67 -24.51 13.20
C ASP A 518 -10.94 -24.42 11.84
N PRO A 519 -10.76 -25.50 11.06
CA PRO A 519 -10.04 -25.45 9.78
C PRO A 519 -10.58 -24.42 8.76
N ALA A 520 -11.72 -23.76 9.01
CA ALA A 520 -12.26 -22.65 8.22
C ALA A 520 -11.78 -21.23 8.65
N GLU A 521 -10.85 -21.07 9.60
CA GLU A 521 -10.38 -19.76 10.09
C GLU A 521 -9.13 -19.25 9.34
N TYR A 522 -8.84 -17.94 9.43
CA TYR A 522 -7.84 -17.26 8.60
C TYR A 522 -7.04 -16.21 9.40
N GLY A 523 -5.80 -15.92 8.99
CA GLY A 523 -5.07 -14.77 9.54
C GLY A 523 -5.76 -13.44 9.23
N PHE A 524 -6.29 -13.33 8.00
CA PHE A 524 -6.99 -12.17 7.47
C PHE A 524 -8.36 -12.50 6.90
N LEU A 525 -9.34 -11.63 7.15
CA LEU A 525 -10.66 -11.64 6.49
C LEU A 525 -10.93 -10.30 5.82
N GLN A 526 -11.48 -10.33 4.60
CA GLN A 526 -12.02 -9.17 3.90
C GLN A 526 -13.34 -9.47 3.18
N ASN A 527 -14.09 -8.43 2.85
CA ASN A 527 -15.24 -8.52 1.95
C ASN A 527 -14.79 -8.31 0.49
N TYR A 528 -15.49 -8.95 -0.45
CA TYR A 528 -15.18 -8.92 -1.88
C TYR A 528 -15.35 -7.53 -2.50
N GLY A 529 -14.53 -7.21 -3.52
CA GLY A 529 -14.70 -6.01 -4.34
C GLY A 529 -14.33 -4.70 -3.66
N THR A 530 -13.55 -4.77 -2.57
CA THR A 530 -13.21 -3.63 -1.72
C THR A 530 -11.93 -2.88 -2.11
N ALA A 531 -11.19 -3.37 -3.10
CA ALA A 531 -9.87 -2.86 -3.48
C ALA A 531 -8.85 -2.81 -2.32
N ASN A 532 -9.11 -3.53 -1.22
CA ASN A 532 -8.14 -3.72 -0.15
C ASN A 532 -6.97 -4.58 -0.65
N VAL A 533 -5.75 -4.23 -0.22
CA VAL A 533 -4.50 -4.89 -0.62
C VAL A 533 -3.92 -5.65 0.57
N PHE A 534 -3.64 -6.94 0.38
CA PHE A 534 -2.95 -7.78 1.36
C PHE A 534 -1.59 -8.17 0.81
N GLY A 535 -0.52 -7.61 1.37
CA GLY A 535 0.85 -7.91 0.94
C GLY A 535 1.24 -9.37 1.18
N CYS A 536 2.03 -9.94 0.27
CA CYS A 536 2.62 -11.28 0.44
C CYS A 536 3.63 -11.38 1.59
N ASP A 537 4.00 -10.24 2.17
CA ASP A 537 4.99 -10.10 3.25
C ASP A 537 4.37 -10.22 4.66
N ASN A 538 3.05 -10.41 4.77
CA ASN A 538 2.43 -10.78 6.04
C ASN A 538 2.76 -12.24 6.42
N THR A 539 2.95 -12.51 7.71
CA THR A 539 3.28 -13.85 8.22
C THR A 539 2.22 -14.33 9.20
N LEU A 540 1.82 -15.60 9.07
CA LEU A 540 0.89 -16.29 9.97
C LEU A 540 1.56 -17.54 10.54
N ASP A 541 1.55 -17.68 11.86
CA ASP A 541 1.92 -18.89 12.59
C ASP A 541 0.69 -19.46 13.30
N SER A 542 0.36 -20.73 13.02
CA SER A 542 -0.83 -21.40 13.57
C SER A 542 -0.65 -22.93 13.64
N SER A 543 -1.35 -23.56 14.58
CA SER A 543 -1.41 -25.03 14.69
C SER A 543 -2.85 -25.50 14.97
N PRO A 544 -3.54 -26.16 14.02
CA PRO A 544 -3.08 -26.56 12.68
C PRO A 544 -2.82 -25.36 11.75
N SER A 545 -2.07 -25.58 10.66
CA SER A 545 -1.82 -24.57 9.63
C SER A 545 -3.14 -24.17 8.95
N VAL A 546 -3.42 -22.87 8.89
CA VAL A 546 -4.55 -22.31 8.14
C VAL A 546 -4.09 -21.31 7.07
N PRO A 547 -4.92 -20.95 6.07
CA PRO A 547 -4.52 -19.99 5.06
C PRO A 547 -4.34 -18.57 5.63
N LEU A 548 -3.40 -17.83 5.05
CA LEU A 548 -3.13 -16.44 5.43
C LEU A 548 -4.36 -15.54 5.23
N VAL A 549 -5.08 -15.72 4.11
CA VAL A 549 -6.26 -14.91 3.75
C VAL A 549 -7.41 -15.81 3.30
N ALA A 550 -8.64 -15.38 3.58
CA ALA A 550 -9.85 -16.05 3.12
C ALA A 550 -9.94 -16.13 1.58
N SER A 551 -10.22 -17.33 1.05
CA SER A 551 -10.38 -17.58 -0.39
C SER A 551 -11.56 -16.77 -0.97
N PRO A 552 -11.44 -16.24 -2.21
CA PRO A 552 -10.36 -16.32 -3.20
C PRO A 552 -9.39 -15.14 -3.13
N THR A 553 -9.20 -14.52 -1.96
CA THR A 553 -8.26 -13.40 -1.84
C THR A 553 -6.84 -13.88 -2.10
N VAL A 554 -6.24 -13.39 -3.17
CA VAL A 554 -4.81 -13.61 -3.47
C VAL A 554 -4.03 -12.49 -2.81
N CYS A 555 -2.91 -12.82 -2.16
CA CYS A 555 -2.00 -11.80 -1.66
C CYS A 555 -1.39 -11.05 -2.87
N GLU A 556 -1.33 -9.73 -2.80
CA GLU A 556 -0.67 -8.94 -3.83
C GLU A 556 0.86 -8.94 -3.58
N PRO A 557 1.69 -9.20 -4.60
CA PRO A 557 3.15 -9.17 -4.49
C PRO A 557 3.72 -7.76 -4.35
#